data_AF-G5I951-F1
#
_entry.id   AF-G5I951-F1
#
_cell.length_a   1.000
_cell.length_b   1.000
_cell.length_c   1.000
_cell.angle_alpha   90.00
_cell.angle_beta   90.00
_cell.angle_gamma   90.00
#
_symmetry.space_group_name_H-M   'P 1'
#
loop_
_entity.id
_entity.type
_entity.pdbx_description
1 polymer ?
#
loop_
_entity_poly.entity_id
_entity_poly.type
_entity_poly.pdbx_seq_one_letter_code
_entity_poly.pdbx_strand_id
1 'polypeptide(L)'
;MNGSVLIQSLKQLWGIIVLEYKYHGDLPSIESYHPQVKYALPFSGEWVVVNGGVTEKTSHSWEIPTQRYAYDFVILDGAGSSFQGEETEAGSFYCYGRDILAPADGTVAEICTGNPDSRITKNRAASCNARDIRGNYVLICHSDGEYSLLAHLKPDSIRVSVGQSIKRGEKIAECGNSGNTSEPHLHFQVQLGKSFYSSPGLPVEFENIKVKKTLNYEKFDDRYLKEYSENYYPPFIGVGQTVYNVNTEGWNRDSII
;
A
#
# COMPACT_ATOMS: atom_id res chain seq x y z
N MET A 1 26.75 -7.52 8.33
CA MET A 1 25.35 -7.63 7.85
C MET A 1 24.50 -8.21 8.95
N ASN A 2 23.37 -7.57 9.27
CA ASN A 2 22.40 -8.10 10.23
C ASN A 2 21.80 -9.41 9.65
N GLY A 3 21.78 -10.49 10.43
CA GLY A 3 21.33 -11.80 9.94
C GLY A 3 19.89 -11.80 9.45
N SER A 4 19.03 -10.94 10.00
CA SER A 4 17.65 -10.76 9.54
C SER A 4 17.56 -10.22 8.12
N VAL A 5 18.42 -9.28 7.74
CA VAL A 5 18.47 -8.69 6.39
C VAL A 5 18.87 -9.75 5.38
N LEU A 6 19.96 -10.48 5.65
CA LEU A 6 20.45 -11.53 4.76
C LEU A 6 19.37 -12.59 4.49
N ILE A 7 18.69 -13.07 5.54
CA ILE A 7 17.63 -14.07 5.40
C ILE A 7 16.47 -13.52 4.55
N GLN A 8 16.07 -12.26 4.76
CA GLN A 8 14.99 -11.65 3.98
C GLN A 8 15.37 -11.46 2.52
N SER A 9 16.59 -11.00 2.23
CA SER A 9 17.10 -10.87 0.86
C SER A 9 17.17 -12.23 0.16
N LEU A 10 17.59 -13.29 0.87
CA LEU A 10 17.60 -14.65 0.32
C LEU A 10 16.18 -15.16 0.02
N LYS A 11 15.20 -14.86 0.87
CA LYS A 11 13.79 -15.21 0.61
C LYS A 11 13.24 -14.50 -0.61
N GLN A 12 13.52 -13.21 -0.77
CA GLN A 12 13.12 -12.45 -1.97
C GLN A 12 13.76 -13.00 -3.23
N LEU A 13 15.08 -13.27 -3.21
CA LEU A 13 15.80 -13.85 -4.34
C LEU A 13 15.25 -15.22 -4.73
N TRP A 14 15.02 -16.09 -3.74
CA TRP A 14 14.40 -17.39 -3.97
C TRP A 14 13.00 -17.25 -4.56
N GLY A 15 12.23 -16.29 -4.07
CA GLY A 15 10.94 -15.89 -4.60
C GLY A 15 10.93 -15.62 -6.09
N ILE A 16 11.88 -14.81 -6.55
CA ILE A 16 12.05 -14.47 -7.96
C ILE A 16 12.30 -15.74 -8.79
N ILE A 17 13.18 -16.63 -8.32
CA ILE A 17 13.46 -17.91 -8.99
C ILE A 17 12.20 -18.79 -9.09
N VAL A 18 11.43 -18.88 -8.00
CA VAL A 18 10.17 -19.65 -7.98
C VAL A 18 9.14 -19.08 -8.94
N LEU A 19 9.01 -17.74 -8.99
CA LEU A 19 8.09 -17.08 -9.90
C LEU A 19 8.50 -17.28 -11.37
N GLU A 20 9.79 -17.16 -11.66
CA GLU A 20 10.32 -17.43 -13.01
C GLU A 20 10.03 -18.87 -13.44
N TYR A 21 10.22 -19.84 -12.56
CA TYR A 21 9.90 -21.23 -12.84
C TYR A 21 8.40 -21.48 -13.04
N LYS A 22 7.54 -20.80 -12.26
CA LYS A 22 6.08 -21.03 -12.29
C LYS A 22 5.39 -20.32 -13.46
N TYR A 23 5.84 -19.11 -13.79
CA TYR A 23 5.17 -18.23 -14.76
C TYR A 23 5.96 -18.08 -16.07
N HIS A 24 7.21 -18.54 -16.14
CA HIS A 24 8.03 -18.48 -17.36
C HIS A 24 8.09 -17.09 -18.00
N GLY A 25 8.25 -16.06 -17.16
CA GLY A 25 8.23 -14.64 -17.57
C GLY A 25 6.84 -14.03 -17.81
N ASP A 26 5.77 -14.84 -17.87
CA ASP A 26 4.39 -14.38 -18.09
C ASP A 26 3.70 -14.01 -16.77
N LEU A 27 4.22 -12.96 -16.14
CA LEU A 27 3.66 -12.41 -14.91
C LEU A 27 2.41 -11.57 -15.21
N PRO A 28 1.45 -11.49 -14.25
CA PRO A 28 0.29 -10.60 -14.37
C PRO A 28 0.68 -9.16 -14.71
N SER A 29 -0.02 -8.56 -15.69
CA SER A 29 0.14 -7.17 -16.12
C SER A 29 -1.22 -6.48 -16.28
N ILE A 30 -1.23 -5.17 -16.57
CA ILE A 30 -2.47 -4.44 -16.83
C ILE A 30 -3.19 -4.91 -18.11
N GLU A 31 -2.48 -5.60 -19.01
CA GLU A 31 -3.02 -6.18 -20.24
C GLU A 31 -3.51 -7.62 -20.05
N SER A 32 -2.82 -8.41 -19.21
CA SER A 32 -3.08 -9.86 -19.07
C SER A 32 -3.94 -10.23 -17.86
N TYR A 33 -4.00 -9.36 -16.84
CA TYR A 33 -4.77 -9.62 -15.63
C TYR A 33 -6.09 -8.85 -15.61
N HIS A 34 -7.16 -9.56 -15.27
CA HIS A 34 -8.47 -8.98 -15.04
C HIS A 34 -8.84 -9.18 -13.56
N PRO A 35 -8.88 -8.09 -12.76
CA PRO A 35 -9.21 -8.17 -11.34
C PRO A 35 -10.56 -8.86 -11.11
N GLN A 36 -10.59 -9.83 -10.19
CA GLN A 36 -11.84 -10.48 -9.79
C GLN A 36 -12.58 -9.65 -8.73
N VAL A 37 -11.84 -8.80 -8.03
CA VAL A 37 -12.31 -7.96 -6.93
C VAL A 37 -12.06 -6.50 -7.29
N LYS A 38 -13.06 -5.64 -7.04
CA LYS A 38 -12.90 -4.19 -7.11
C LYS A 38 -12.58 -3.65 -5.73
N TYR A 39 -11.59 -2.78 -5.64
CA TYR A 39 -11.08 -2.30 -4.36
C TYR A 39 -11.52 -0.87 -4.04
N ALA A 40 -11.80 -0.60 -2.76
CA ALA A 40 -11.78 0.75 -2.20
C ALA A 40 -10.35 1.15 -1.85
N LEU A 41 -10.13 2.45 -1.68
CA LEU A 41 -8.93 2.89 -0.96
C LEU A 41 -9.05 2.44 0.51
N PRO A 42 -7.98 1.89 1.10
CA PRO A 42 -8.00 1.32 2.46
C PRO A 42 -7.97 2.38 3.58
N PHE A 43 -8.55 3.55 3.35
CA PHE A 43 -8.54 4.68 4.28
C PHE A 43 -9.68 5.65 3.97
N SER A 44 -9.98 6.50 4.97
CA SER A 44 -10.87 7.65 4.83
C SER A 44 -10.06 8.93 4.57
N GLY A 45 -10.71 9.90 3.91
CA GLY A 45 -10.10 11.20 3.61
C GLY A 45 -9.15 11.17 2.42
N GLU A 46 -8.39 12.26 2.28
CA GLU A 46 -7.45 12.46 1.18
C GLU A 46 -6.05 11.98 1.57
N TRP A 47 -5.48 11.11 0.74
CA TRP A 47 -4.10 10.63 0.86
C TRP A 47 -3.37 10.81 -0.46
N VAL A 48 -2.05 10.85 -0.41
CA VAL A 48 -1.15 11.06 -1.55
C VAL A 48 -0.43 9.76 -1.87
N VAL A 49 -0.43 9.38 -3.14
CA VAL A 49 0.41 8.29 -3.65
C VAL A 49 1.83 8.81 -3.78
N VAL A 50 2.76 8.29 -2.98
CA VAL A 50 4.18 8.69 -3.00
C VAL A 50 5.08 7.69 -3.69
N ASN A 51 4.67 6.41 -3.67
CA ASN A 51 5.22 5.38 -4.51
C ASN A 51 4.07 4.55 -5.09
N GLY A 52 4.18 4.14 -6.36
CA GLY A 52 3.20 3.27 -6.99
C GLY A 52 2.68 3.79 -8.32
N GLY A 53 2.19 2.84 -9.11
CA GLY A 53 1.79 3.02 -10.50
C GLY A 53 1.97 1.72 -11.27
N VAL A 54 1.53 1.73 -12.52
CA VAL A 54 1.46 0.52 -13.37
C VAL A 54 2.58 0.38 -14.38
N THR A 55 3.59 1.25 -14.30
CA THR A 55 4.75 1.24 -15.20
C THR A 55 6.06 1.09 -14.42
N GLU A 56 7.13 0.63 -15.10
CA GLU A 56 8.47 0.53 -14.53
C GLU A 56 8.95 1.83 -13.89
N LYS A 57 8.65 2.97 -14.52
CA LYS A 57 9.07 4.28 -14.04
C LYS A 57 8.28 4.79 -12.84
N THR A 58 7.04 4.31 -12.62
CA THR A 58 6.16 4.79 -11.54
C THR A 58 6.08 3.81 -10.37
N SER A 59 6.42 2.55 -10.60
CA SER A 59 6.51 1.53 -9.57
C SER A 59 7.87 1.59 -8.87
N HIS A 60 7.86 1.64 -7.53
CA HIS A 60 9.08 1.62 -6.73
C HIS A 60 9.70 0.22 -6.58
N SER A 61 9.02 -0.81 -7.08
CA SER A 61 9.36 -2.23 -6.89
C SER A 61 9.23 -3.04 -8.20
N TRP A 62 9.41 -2.41 -9.37
CA TRP A 62 9.16 -3.08 -10.67
C TRP A 62 9.97 -4.37 -10.87
N GLU A 63 11.24 -4.33 -10.45
CA GLU A 63 12.20 -5.45 -10.51
C GLU A 63 12.00 -6.49 -9.40
N ILE A 64 11.02 -6.28 -8.51
CA ILE A 64 10.63 -7.23 -7.47
C ILE A 64 9.20 -7.69 -7.78
N PRO A 65 9.02 -8.75 -8.59
CA PRO A 65 7.71 -9.23 -9.03
C PRO A 65 6.66 -9.38 -7.93
N THR A 66 7.08 -9.73 -6.71
CA THR A 66 6.17 -9.92 -5.56
C THR A 66 5.64 -8.62 -4.94
N GLN A 67 6.25 -7.50 -5.29
CA GLN A 67 5.89 -6.14 -4.83
C GLN A 67 5.57 -5.21 -6.00
N ARG A 68 5.52 -5.74 -7.24
CA ARG A 68 5.06 -4.98 -8.41
C ARG A 68 3.63 -4.51 -8.15
N TYR A 69 3.32 -3.28 -8.57
CA TYR A 69 2.03 -2.60 -8.35
C TYR A 69 1.69 -2.26 -6.88
N ALA A 70 2.65 -2.37 -5.96
CA ALA A 70 2.47 -1.86 -4.61
C ALA A 70 2.39 -0.32 -4.57
N TYR A 71 1.60 0.18 -3.64
CA TYR A 71 1.36 1.59 -3.38
C TYR A 71 1.78 1.96 -1.97
N ASP A 72 2.48 3.09 -1.85
CA ASP A 72 2.72 3.75 -0.58
C ASP A 72 1.90 5.03 -0.51
N PHE A 73 1.12 5.17 0.55
CA PHE A 73 0.28 6.32 0.79
C PHE A 73 0.71 7.09 2.04
N VAL A 74 0.74 8.41 1.93
CA VAL A 74 0.94 9.35 3.05
C VAL A 74 -0.14 10.44 3.04
N ILE A 75 -0.14 11.30 4.05
CA ILE A 75 -0.93 12.53 4.05
C ILE A 75 0.04 13.70 4.00
N LEU A 76 -0.17 14.61 3.03
CA LEU A 76 0.59 15.85 2.90
C LEU A 76 -0.28 17.06 3.24
N ASP A 77 0.31 18.09 3.84
CA ASP A 77 -0.31 19.39 3.95
C ASP A 77 -0.21 20.20 2.65
N GLY A 78 -0.82 21.40 2.63
CA GLY A 78 -0.81 22.27 1.46
C GLY A 78 0.58 22.78 1.07
N ALA A 79 1.61 22.64 1.92
CA ALA A 79 2.99 22.99 1.64
C ALA A 79 3.82 21.81 1.12
N GLY A 80 3.24 20.60 1.05
CA GLY A 80 3.92 19.38 0.64
C GLY A 80 4.66 18.67 1.78
N SER A 81 4.40 19.01 3.05
CA SER A 81 5.02 18.31 4.19
C SER A 81 4.19 17.10 4.62
N SER A 82 4.85 15.99 4.96
CA SER A 82 4.21 14.78 5.53
C SER A 82 4.02 14.84 7.06
N PHE A 83 4.56 15.87 7.71
CA PHE A 83 4.58 15.99 9.17
C PHE A 83 4.46 17.43 9.66
N GLN A 84 4.13 17.56 10.94
CA GLN A 84 4.19 18.80 11.72
C GLN A 84 4.91 18.55 13.06
N GLY A 85 5.92 19.36 13.35
CA GLY A 85 6.72 19.22 14.57
C GLY A 85 8.05 18.50 14.33
N GLU A 86 8.39 17.55 15.19
CA GLU A 86 9.67 16.86 15.16
C GLU A 86 9.65 15.70 14.15
N GLU A 87 10.41 15.84 13.06
CA GLU A 87 10.44 14.88 11.95
C GLU A 87 10.97 13.49 12.31
N THR A 88 11.56 13.32 13.50
CA THR A 88 12.05 12.03 14.00
C THR A 88 11.06 11.32 14.93
N GLU A 89 9.91 11.94 15.22
CA GLU A 89 8.85 11.35 16.02
C GLU A 89 7.69 10.88 15.13
N ALA A 90 7.33 9.60 15.20
CA ALA A 90 6.27 9.04 14.36
C ALA A 90 4.92 9.77 14.52
N GLY A 91 4.61 10.23 15.74
CA GLY A 91 3.39 10.99 16.04
C GLY A 91 3.30 12.36 15.37
N SER A 92 4.39 12.90 14.83
CA SER A 92 4.37 14.16 14.08
C SER A 92 3.87 13.99 12.64
N PHE A 93 3.80 12.77 12.10
CA PHE A 93 3.37 12.53 10.72
C PHE A 93 1.84 12.48 10.61
N TYR A 94 1.28 13.16 9.62
CA TYR A 94 -0.17 13.34 9.50
C TYR A 94 -0.95 12.03 9.30
N CYS A 95 -0.30 11.02 8.70
CA CYS A 95 -0.85 9.68 8.48
C CYS A 95 -0.73 8.77 9.71
N TYR A 96 0.19 9.01 10.64
CA TYR A 96 0.41 8.12 11.77
C TYR A 96 -0.83 8.07 12.68
N GLY A 97 -1.27 6.86 13.04
CA GLY A 97 -2.47 6.64 13.83
C GLY A 97 -3.80 6.80 13.08
N ARG A 98 -3.78 7.09 11.77
CA ARG A 98 -5.00 7.14 10.96
C ARG A 98 -5.58 5.74 10.74
N ASP A 99 -6.90 5.65 10.71
CA ASP A 99 -7.62 4.40 10.51
C ASP A 99 -7.28 3.76 9.16
N ILE A 100 -6.98 2.47 9.20
CA ILE A 100 -6.83 1.62 8.02
C ILE A 100 -8.05 0.71 7.92
N LEU A 101 -8.65 0.70 6.73
CA LEU A 101 -9.91 0.04 6.45
C LEU A 101 -9.70 -1.16 5.52
N ALA A 102 -10.58 -2.16 5.64
CA ALA A 102 -10.63 -3.27 4.70
C ALA A 102 -10.98 -2.74 3.29
N PRO A 103 -10.14 -3.00 2.27
CA PRO A 103 -10.32 -2.42 0.93
C PRO A 103 -11.45 -3.12 0.14
N ALA A 104 -11.79 -4.36 0.52
CA ALA A 104 -12.91 -5.12 -0.04
C ALA A 104 -13.37 -6.16 1.00
N ASP A 105 -14.52 -6.78 0.75
CA ASP A 105 -15.01 -7.92 1.54
C ASP A 105 -14.00 -9.07 1.47
N GLY A 106 -13.83 -9.80 2.56
CA GLY A 106 -12.89 -10.93 2.58
C GLY A 106 -12.78 -11.64 3.92
N THR A 107 -11.75 -12.47 4.04
CA THR A 107 -11.39 -13.17 5.28
C THR A 107 -9.93 -12.90 5.61
N VAL A 108 -9.63 -12.55 6.86
CA VAL A 108 -8.26 -12.33 7.33
C VAL A 108 -7.47 -13.64 7.25
N ALA A 109 -6.49 -13.70 6.37
CA ALA A 109 -5.70 -14.89 6.08
C ALA A 109 -4.44 -15.00 6.94
N GLU A 110 -3.87 -13.86 7.32
CA GLU A 110 -2.64 -13.78 8.10
C GLU A 110 -2.56 -12.41 8.80
N ILE A 111 -1.99 -12.39 10.00
CA ILE A 111 -1.61 -11.16 10.70
C ILE A 111 -0.19 -11.30 11.24
N CYS A 112 0.53 -10.20 11.32
CA CYS A 112 1.76 -10.11 12.08
C CYS A 112 1.68 -8.92 13.03
N THR A 113 2.02 -9.15 14.29
CA THR A 113 2.00 -8.17 15.38
C THR A 113 3.32 -8.20 16.15
N GLY A 114 3.51 -7.24 17.06
CA GLY A 114 4.66 -7.21 17.96
C GLY A 114 5.94 -6.63 17.34
N ASN A 115 5.88 -6.06 16.13
CA ASN A 115 6.97 -5.28 15.58
C ASN A 115 6.84 -3.83 16.07
N PRO A 116 7.87 -3.25 16.71
CA PRO A 116 7.87 -1.84 17.07
C PRO A 116 7.96 -0.97 15.81
N ASP A 117 7.63 0.31 15.97
CA ASP A 117 7.91 1.32 14.94
C ASP A 117 9.43 1.45 14.72
N SER A 118 9.83 1.58 13.46
CA SER A 118 11.21 1.82 13.07
C SER A 118 11.66 3.22 13.49
N ARG A 119 12.96 3.35 13.75
CA ARG A 119 13.57 4.66 14.03
C ARG A 119 13.51 5.53 12.78
N ILE A 120 12.99 6.74 12.93
CA ILE A 120 12.96 7.76 11.87
C ILE A 120 14.22 8.63 12.02
N THR A 121 14.88 8.92 10.89
CA THR A 121 16.06 9.77 10.85
C THR A 121 15.82 10.98 9.96
N LYS A 122 16.52 12.09 10.23
CA LYS A 122 16.38 13.33 9.45
C LYS A 122 16.69 13.18 7.96
N ASN A 123 17.59 12.24 7.62
CA ASN A 123 17.90 11.91 6.23
C ASN A 123 16.95 10.86 5.62
N ARG A 124 15.86 10.49 6.31
CA ARG A 124 14.84 9.51 5.88
C ARG A 124 15.46 8.18 5.42
N ALA A 125 16.56 7.77 6.05
CA ALA A 125 17.20 6.50 5.74
C ALA A 125 16.36 5.36 6.33
N ALA A 126 15.93 4.41 5.50
CA ALA A 126 15.13 3.29 5.95
C ALA A 126 15.91 2.44 6.97
N SER A 127 15.24 2.10 8.08
CA SER A 127 15.79 1.17 9.05
C SER A 127 15.60 -0.26 8.56
N CYS A 128 16.63 -0.85 7.95
CA CYS A 128 16.56 -2.24 7.45
C CYS A 128 16.70 -3.31 8.55
N ASN A 129 16.45 -3.01 9.81
CA ASN A 129 16.70 -3.93 10.92
C ASN A 129 15.46 -4.70 11.38
N ALA A 130 14.30 -4.51 10.75
CA ALA A 130 13.09 -5.18 11.17
C ALA A 130 13.19 -6.70 10.97
N ARG A 131 12.49 -7.44 11.84
CA ARG A 131 12.37 -8.90 11.76
C ARG A 131 11.65 -9.32 10.49
N ASP A 132 10.65 -8.54 10.09
CA ASP A 132 9.89 -8.69 8.86
C ASP A 132 9.85 -7.32 8.17
N ILE A 133 10.20 -7.28 6.89
CA ILE A 133 10.20 -6.09 6.05
C ILE A 133 8.84 -5.38 6.07
N ARG A 134 7.75 -6.14 6.17
CA ARG A 134 6.37 -5.63 6.21
C ARG A 134 5.99 -5.01 7.56
N GLY A 135 6.75 -5.28 8.62
CA GLY A 135 6.39 -4.87 9.98
C GLY A 135 5.15 -5.60 10.50
N ASN A 136 4.26 -4.85 11.15
CA ASN A 136 2.92 -5.32 11.46
C ASN A 136 2.06 -5.21 10.20
N TYR A 137 1.30 -6.26 9.89
CA TYR A 137 0.47 -6.28 8.70
C TYR A 137 -0.77 -7.13 8.88
N VAL A 138 -1.75 -6.89 8.01
CA VAL A 138 -2.93 -7.73 7.81
C VAL A 138 -2.95 -8.17 6.35
N LEU A 139 -3.10 -9.48 6.13
CA LEU A 139 -3.32 -10.08 4.82
C LEU A 139 -4.76 -10.58 4.74
N ILE A 140 -5.49 -10.16 3.70
CA ILE A 140 -6.91 -10.47 3.52
C ILE A 140 -7.08 -11.28 2.24
N CYS A 141 -7.75 -12.42 2.31
CA CYS A 141 -8.20 -13.20 1.15
C CYS A 141 -9.55 -12.68 0.68
N HIS A 142 -9.68 -12.31 -0.60
CA HIS A 142 -10.90 -11.77 -1.17
C HIS A 142 -11.61 -12.72 -2.14
N SER A 143 -10.84 -13.45 -2.92
CA SER A 143 -11.32 -14.43 -3.92
C SER A 143 -10.28 -15.56 -4.07
N ASP A 144 -10.49 -16.49 -5.01
CA ASP A 144 -9.52 -17.57 -5.24
C ASP A 144 -8.19 -16.99 -5.76
N GLY A 145 -7.17 -17.05 -4.91
CA GLY A 145 -5.82 -16.57 -5.21
C GLY A 145 -5.59 -15.07 -5.01
N GLU A 146 -6.60 -14.23 -4.80
CA GLU A 146 -6.41 -12.77 -4.68
C GLU A 146 -6.37 -12.31 -3.22
N TYR A 147 -5.23 -11.74 -2.81
CA TYR A 147 -5.01 -11.27 -1.45
C TYR A 147 -4.57 -9.81 -1.44
N SER A 148 -5.12 -9.01 -0.52
CA SER A 148 -4.56 -7.68 -0.21
C SER A 148 -3.67 -7.73 1.02
N LEU A 149 -2.55 -7.03 0.97
CA LEU A 149 -1.61 -6.83 2.06
C LEU A 149 -1.62 -5.36 2.46
N LEU A 150 -1.88 -5.11 3.75
CA LEU A 150 -1.78 -3.80 4.38
C LEU A 150 -0.67 -3.86 5.42
N ALA A 151 0.43 -3.15 5.19
CA ALA A 151 1.68 -3.27 5.95
C ALA A 151 2.07 -1.96 6.63
N HIS A 152 3.15 -2.02 7.41
CA HIS A 152 3.68 -0.92 8.23
C HIS A 152 2.69 -0.41 9.29
N LEU A 153 1.80 -1.27 9.76
CA LEU A 153 0.74 -0.91 10.70
C LEU A 153 1.30 -0.55 12.08
N LYS A 154 0.59 0.31 12.79
CA LYS A 154 0.99 0.80 14.11
C LYS A 154 0.99 -0.34 15.14
N PRO A 155 2.00 -0.42 16.02
CA PRO A 155 2.02 -1.40 17.12
C PRO A 155 0.71 -1.39 17.90
N ASP A 156 0.23 -2.58 18.26
CA ASP A 156 -1.00 -2.80 19.05
C ASP A 156 -2.30 -2.20 18.46
N SER A 157 -2.30 -1.87 17.15
CA SER A 157 -3.47 -1.27 16.49
C SER A 157 -4.39 -2.26 15.76
N ILE A 158 -3.89 -3.45 15.39
CA ILE A 158 -4.66 -4.46 14.64
C ILE A 158 -5.85 -4.95 15.49
N ARG A 159 -7.07 -4.80 14.97
CA ARG A 159 -8.34 -5.10 15.67
C ARG A 159 -9.04 -6.37 15.16
N VAL A 160 -8.43 -7.07 14.22
CA VAL A 160 -9.01 -8.26 13.57
C VAL A 160 -8.22 -9.52 13.89
N SER A 161 -8.86 -10.68 13.75
CA SER A 161 -8.26 -11.99 13.99
C SER A 161 -8.18 -12.85 12.73
N VAL A 162 -7.21 -13.76 12.64
CA VAL A 162 -7.13 -14.73 11.53
C VAL A 162 -8.40 -15.56 11.47
N GLY A 163 -8.97 -15.70 10.27
CA GLY A 163 -10.24 -16.37 10.01
C GLY A 163 -11.47 -15.47 10.16
N GLN A 164 -11.32 -14.22 10.62
CA GLN A 164 -12.43 -13.27 10.69
C GLN A 164 -12.85 -12.85 9.28
N SER A 165 -14.16 -12.97 9.00
CA SER A 165 -14.77 -12.33 7.84
C SER A 165 -14.92 -10.84 8.10
N ILE A 166 -14.54 -10.02 7.13
CA ILE A 166 -14.55 -8.56 7.22
C ILE A 166 -15.29 -7.97 6.02
N LYS A 167 -15.91 -6.81 6.24
CA LYS A 167 -16.59 -6.06 5.18
C LYS A 167 -15.74 -4.89 4.71
N ARG A 168 -15.86 -4.54 3.42
CA ARG A 168 -15.27 -3.31 2.87
C ARG A 168 -15.59 -2.12 3.78
N GLY A 169 -14.57 -1.32 4.10
CA GLY A 169 -14.70 -0.14 4.95
C GLY A 169 -14.64 -0.42 6.46
N GLU A 170 -14.60 -1.68 6.89
CA GLU A 170 -14.39 -2.03 8.30
C GLU A 170 -12.98 -1.62 8.75
N LYS A 171 -12.86 -0.96 9.91
CA LYS A 171 -11.55 -0.61 10.49
C LYS A 171 -10.82 -1.87 10.91
N ILE A 172 -9.62 -2.09 10.37
CA ILE A 172 -8.79 -3.26 10.69
C ILE A 172 -7.57 -2.92 11.55
N ALA A 173 -7.04 -1.70 11.43
CA ALA A 173 -5.82 -1.27 12.11
C ALA A 173 -5.65 0.26 12.06
N GLU A 174 -4.48 0.75 12.45
CA GLU A 174 -4.05 2.14 12.26
C GLU A 174 -2.71 2.17 11.51
N CYS A 175 -2.50 3.23 10.71
CA CYS A 175 -1.26 3.47 9.99
C CYS A 175 -0.12 3.70 10.98
N GLY A 176 1.04 3.09 10.74
CA GLY A 176 2.18 3.15 11.63
C GLY A 176 3.49 3.39 10.91
N ASN A 177 4.57 2.88 11.49
CA ASN A 177 5.92 2.97 10.96
C ASN A 177 6.73 1.68 11.24
N SER A 178 6.07 0.54 11.41
CA SER A 178 6.74 -0.73 11.71
C SER A 178 7.32 -1.37 10.44
N GLY A 179 8.37 -2.20 10.57
CA GLY A 179 9.00 -2.82 9.41
C GLY A 179 10.15 -1.97 8.83
N ASN A 180 10.55 -2.23 7.59
CA ASN A 180 11.64 -1.48 6.97
C ASN A 180 11.11 -0.20 6.30
N THR A 181 10.79 0.80 7.11
CA THR A 181 10.29 2.11 6.65
C THR A 181 11.32 3.21 6.85
N SER A 182 11.17 4.30 6.09
CA SER A 182 11.89 5.57 6.26
C SER A 182 11.07 6.61 7.03
N GLU A 183 9.75 6.60 6.86
CA GLU A 183 8.77 7.45 7.55
C GLU A 183 7.41 6.72 7.63
N PRO A 184 6.48 7.17 8.48
CA PRO A 184 5.12 6.64 8.54
C PRO A 184 4.39 6.72 7.20
N HIS A 185 3.86 5.58 6.74
CA HIS A 185 3.06 5.46 5.52
C HIS A 185 2.26 4.16 5.56
N LEU A 186 1.27 4.04 4.68
CA LEU A 186 0.59 2.77 4.42
C LEU A 186 1.15 2.15 3.15
N HIS A 187 1.76 0.97 3.27
CA HIS A 187 2.04 0.09 2.12
C HIS A 187 0.83 -0.78 1.85
N PHE A 188 0.37 -0.76 0.60
CA PHE A 188 -0.77 -1.53 0.11
C PHE A 188 -0.41 -2.24 -1.19
N GLN A 189 -0.69 -3.53 -1.26
CA GLN A 189 -0.58 -4.28 -2.52
C GLN A 189 -1.64 -5.36 -2.61
N VAL A 190 -1.93 -5.80 -3.83
CA VAL A 190 -2.69 -7.01 -4.12
C VAL A 190 -1.75 -8.04 -4.73
N GLN A 191 -1.90 -9.32 -4.38
CA GLN A 191 -1.00 -10.39 -4.79
C GLN A 191 -1.75 -11.69 -5.11
N LEU A 192 -1.23 -12.44 -6.09
CA LEU A 192 -1.79 -13.71 -6.57
C LEU A 192 -1.28 -14.89 -5.73
N GLY A 193 -1.75 -14.97 -4.49
CA GLY A 193 -1.46 -16.03 -3.53
C GLY A 193 -1.13 -15.48 -2.14
N LYS A 194 -1.07 -16.37 -1.15
CA LYS A 194 -0.84 -15.99 0.25
C LYS A 194 0.60 -15.50 0.53
N SER A 195 1.59 -16.04 -0.18
CA SER A 195 3.01 -15.84 0.14
C SER A 195 3.54 -14.49 -0.35
N PHE A 196 3.93 -13.61 0.56
CA PHE A 196 4.58 -12.34 0.21
C PHE A 196 5.88 -12.52 -0.60
N TYR A 197 6.60 -13.64 -0.39
CA TYR A 197 7.89 -13.87 -1.06
C TYR A 197 7.76 -14.64 -2.37
N SER A 198 6.60 -15.18 -2.73
CA SER A 198 6.49 -16.06 -3.90
C SER A 198 5.15 -15.98 -4.61
N SER A 199 4.42 -14.88 -4.42
CA SER A 199 3.18 -14.57 -5.13
C SER A 199 3.43 -13.28 -5.91
N PRO A 200 3.11 -13.23 -7.22
CA PRO A 200 3.30 -12.01 -7.98
C PRO A 200 2.31 -10.94 -7.52
N GLY A 201 2.75 -9.68 -7.56
CA GLY A 201 1.87 -8.53 -7.39
C GLY A 201 0.88 -8.41 -8.53
N LEU A 202 -0.29 -7.86 -8.25
CA LEU A 202 -1.40 -7.71 -9.18
C LEU A 202 -1.72 -6.22 -9.40
N PRO A 203 -2.02 -5.79 -10.65
CA PRO A 203 -2.57 -4.46 -10.87
C PRO A 203 -3.84 -4.25 -10.07
N VAL A 204 -3.99 -3.06 -9.47
CA VAL A 204 -5.15 -2.73 -8.63
C VAL A 204 -6.05 -1.74 -9.34
N GLU A 205 -7.31 -2.13 -9.52
CA GLU A 205 -8.37 -1.22 -9.95
C GLU A 205 -9.19 -0.75 -8.74
N PHE A 206 -9.14 0.56 -8.49
CA PHE A 206 -9.95 1.18 -7.45
C PHE A 206 -11.27 1.68 -8.02
N GLU A 207 -12.36 1.48 -7.29
CA GLU A 207 -13.69 1.96 -7.68
C GLU A 207 -14.23 3.05 -6.77
N ASN A 208 -15.06 3.94 -7.34
CA ASN A 208 -15.71 5.04 -6.65
C ASN A 208 -14.71 5.97 -5.95
N ILE A 209 -13.62 6.31 -6.63
CA ILE A 209 -12.62 7.25 -6.13
C ILE A 209 -12.62 8.55 -6.94
N LYS A 210 -12.08 9.60 -6.35
CA LYS A 210 -11.67 10.82 -7.06
C LYS A 210 -10.17 10.99 -6.94
N VAL A 211 -9.61 11.56 -7.99
CA VAL A 211 -8.18 11.80 -8.14
C VAL A 211 -7.97 13.27 -8.51
N LYS A 212 -6.97 13.90 -7.90
CA LYS A 212 -6.51 15.25 -8.24
C LYS A 212 -5.00 15.32 -8.12
N LYS A 213 -4.37 16.24 -8.84
CA LYS A 213 -2.95 16.54 -8.67
C LYS A 213 -2.68 17.04 -7.25
N THR A 214 -1.64 16.51 -6.61
CA THR A 214 -1.21 16.98 -5.29
C THR A 214 -0.54 18.34 -5.39
N LEU A 215 -0.95 19.28 -4.53
CA LEU A 215 -0.36 20.61 -4.47
C LEU A 215 1.04 20.55 -3.85
N ASN A 216 2.01 21.26 -4.46
CA ASN A 216 3.39 21.35 -3.98
C ASN A 216 4.09 19.99 -3.80
N TYR A 217 3.69 18.96 -4.56
CA TYR A 217 4.26 17.61 -4.48
C TYR A 217 5.77 17.60 -4.71
N GLU A 218 6.29 18.49 -5.57
CA GLU A 218 7.72 18.63 -5.86
C GLU A 218 8.58 18.97 -4.65
N LYS A 219 7.98 19.50 -3.58
CA LYS A 219 8.68 19.75 -2.30
C LYS A 219 8.82 18.50 -1.45
N PHE A 220 7.95 17.51 -1.69
CA PHE A 220 8.02 16.20 -1.07
C PHE A 220 8.95 15.28 -1.88
N ASP A 221 8.73 15.20 -3.20
CA ASP A 221 9.47 14.34 -4.10
C ASP A 221 9.50 14.92 -5.53
N ASP A 222 10.71 15.17 -6.04
CA ASP A 222 10.95 15.75 -7.37
C ASP A 222 11.27 14.71 -8.46
N ARG A 223 11.33 13.41 -8.11
CA ARG A 223 11.78 12.34 -9.01
C ARG A 223 10.89 12.12 -10.25
N TYR A 224 9.62 12.52 -10.21
CA TYR A 224 8.60 12.10 -11.18
C TYR A 224 7.83 13.22 -11.91
N LEU A 225 8.34 14.46 -11.91
CA LEU A 225 7.59 15.63 -12.35
C LEU A 225 7.24 15.73 -13.85
N LYS A 226 7.68 14.78 -14.71
CA LYS A 226 7.52 14.87 -16.17
C LYS A 226 6.64 13.80 -16.83
N GLU A 227 6.27 12.74 -16.12
CA GLU A 227 5.42 11.67 -16.68
C GLU A 227 4.19 11.51 -15.78
N TYR A 228 3.11 12.19 -16.16
CA TYR A 228 1.88 12.21 -15.38
C TYR A 228 1.20 10.84 -15.38
N SER A 229 0.99 10.31 -14.17
CA SER A 229 0.12 9.17 -13.87
C SER A 229 -1.33 9.35 -14.35
N GLU A 230 -1.71 10.57 -14.74
CA GLU A 230 -3.01 10.89 -15.36
C GLU A 230 -3.29 10.05 -16.61
N ASN A 231 -2.27 9.62 -17.36
CA ASN A 231 -2.45 8.85 -18.58
C ASN A 231 -3.07 7.45 -18.35
N TYR A 232 -2.97 6.93 -17.13
CA TYR A 232 -3.47 5.59 -16.76
C TYR A 232 -4.71 5.66 -15.87
N TYR A 233 -5.15 6.87 -15.52
CA TYR A 233 -6.36 7.08 -14.75
C TYR A 233 -7.52 7.53 -15.67
N PRO A 234 -8.69 6.88 -15.62
CA PRO A 234 -9.01 5.63 -14.91
C PRO A 234 -8.49 4.38 -15.66
N PRO A 235 -8.34 3.21 -15.00
CA PRO A 235 -8.70 2.92 -13.61
C PRO A 235 -7.53 2.98 -12.61
N PHE A 236 -6.30 3.22 -13.07
CA PHE A 236 -5.11 3.13 -12.24
C PHE A 236 -4.71 4.49 -11.66
N ILE A 237 -4.25 4.48 -10.41
CA ILE A 237 -3.66 5.64 -9.76
C ILE A 237 -2.14 5.54 -9.76
N GLY A 238 -1.44 6.64 -9.51
CA GLY A 238 0.01 6.65 -9.42
C GLY A 238 0.57 7.87 -8.71
N VAL A 239 1.90 7.90 -8.59
CA VAL A 239 2.67 8.90 -7.86
C VAL A 239 2.23 10.36 -8.15
N GLY A 240 2.24 11.20 -7.11
CA GLY A 240 1.89 12.63 -7.20
C GLY A 240 0.39 12.92 -7.26
N GLN A 241 -0.45 11.90 -7.14
CA GLN A 241 -1.91 12.03 -7.08
C GLN A 241 -2.41 12.01 -5.65
N THR A 242 -3.31 12.94 -5.34
CA THR A 242 -4.16 12.89 -4.15
C THR A 242 -5.44 12.12 -4.50
N VAL A 243 -5.74 11.10 -3.71
CA VAL A 243 -6.84 10.16 -3.94
C VAL A 243 -7.74 10.05 -2.72
N TYR A 244 -9.03 9.82 -2.93
CA TYR A 244 -10.01 9.62 -1.86
C TYR A 244 -11.25 8.86 -2.34
N ASN A 245 -11.84 8.08 -1.42
CA ASN A 245 -13.12 7.41 -1.65
C ASN A 245 -14.25 8.44 -1.79
N VAL A 246 -15.17 8.20 -2.72
CA VAL A 246 -16.44 8.93 -2.84
C VAL A 246 -17.51 8.10 -2.15
N ASN A 247 -18.18 8.66 -1.15
CA ASN A 247 -19.36 8.01 -0.56
C ASN A 247 -20.42 7.82 -1.66
N THR A 248 -20.76 6.58 -2.00
CA THR A 248 -21.94 6.27 -2.79
C THR A 248 -23.20 6.25 -1.90
N GLU A 249 -23.47 7.35 -1.20
CA GLU A 249 -24.83 7.65 -0.78
C GLU A 249 -25.49 8.50 -1.88
N GLY A 250 -26.15 7.85 -2.85
CA GLY A 250 -26.83 8.62 -3.90
C GLY A 250 -27.26 7.93 -5.20
N TRP A 251 -27.81 6.71 -5.17
CA TRP A 251 -28.89 6.35 -6.10
C TRP A 251 -30.23 6.54 -5.36
N ASN A 252 -30.53 7.79 -5.05
CA ASN A 252 -31.88 8.27 -4.72
C ASN A 252 -31.87 9.81 -4.75
N ARG A 253 -32.10 10.34 -5.96
CA ARG A 253 -32.77 11.63 -6.16
C ARG A 253 -33.76 11.46 -7.31
N ASP A 254 -34.75 10.62 -7.10
CA ASP A 254 -36.05 10.90 -7.68
C ASP A 254 -36.69 12.06 -6.90
N SER A 255 -37.38 12.92 -7.63
CA SER A 255 -38.29 13.99 -7.19
C SER A 255 -37.71 15.29 -6.63
N ILE A 256 -37.11 16.10 -7.51
CA ILE A 256 -37.50 17.51 -7.79
C ILE A 256 -37.24 17.69 -9.29
N ILE A 257 -38.24 17.61 -10.17
CA ILE A 257 -39.21 18.64 -10.60
C ILE A 257 -40.48 17.92 -11.03
#